data_AF-A0A3R6Q5K9-F1
#
_entry.id   AF-A0A3R6Q5K9-F1
#
_cell.length_a   1.000
_cell.length_b   1.000
_cell.length_c   1.000
_cell.angle_alpha   90.00
_cell.angle_beta   90.00
_cell.angle_gamma   90.00
#
_symmetry.space_group_name_H-M   'P 1'
#
loop_
_entity.id
_entity.type
_entity.pdbx_description
1 polymer ?
#
loop_
_entity_poly.entity_id
_entity_poly.type
_entity_poly.pdbx_seq_one_letter_code
_entity_poly.pdbx_strand_id
1 'polypeptide(L)'
;MEPLTKEEATRLIKLTKQSLIDILSSPDPGANVEFDASHEDTGDLFTVKIYRGKINKNKYNYGARISKNGIILLELHINAGNIHVNPNGQKITGSHWHYYTQENGIKNAFPADDLDSNDFVKNTLLFLEEFHIVNTPTINHQIDLF
;
A
#
# COMPACT_ATOMS: atom_id res chain seq x y z
N MET A 1 4.14 20.11 -9.48
CA MET A 1 4.62 19.61 -8.17
C MET A 1 5.99 19.02 -8.45
N GLU A 2 7.02 19.44 -7.72
CA GLU A 2 8.37 18.92 -7.89
C GLU A 2 8.39 17.43 -7.48
N PRO A 3 9.08 16.55 -8.24
CA PRO A 3 9.27 15.16 -7.83
C PRO A 3 10.17 15.08 -6.60
N LEU A 4 9.99 14.03 -5.80
CA LEU A 4 10.90 13.75 -4.68
C LEU A 4 12.24 13.26 -5.24
N THR A 5 13.32 13.63 -4.57
CA THR A 5 14.62 12.98 -4.80
C THR A 5 14.58 11.52 -4.35
N LYS A 6 15.49 10.70 -4.88
CA LYS A 6 15.64 9.30 -4.46
C LYS A 6 15.88 9.18 -2.95
N GLU A 7 16.71 10.05 -2.39
CA GLU A 7 17.04 10.08 -0.96
C GLU A 7 15.83 10.44 -0.12
N GLU A 8 15.04 11.44 -0.54
CA GLU A 8 13.80 11.83 0.14
C GLU A 8 12.76 10.71 0.12
N ALA A 9 12.51 10.10 -1.04
CA ALA A 9 11.56 9.01 -1.15
C ALA A 9 11.97 7.80 -0.30
N THR A 10 13.25 7.43 -0.35
CA THR A 10 13.80 6.32 0.45
C THR A 10 13.67 6.63 1.95
N ARG A 11 13.98 7.86 2.38
CA ARG A 11 13.83 8.29 3.77
C ARG A 11 12.38 8.19 4.22
N LEU A 12 11.43 8.71 3.43
CA LEU A 12 10.02 8.76 3.80
C LEU A 12 9.38 7.36 3.87
N ILE A 13 9.73 6.46 2.96
CA ILE A 13 9.28 5.06 3.00
C ILE A 13 9.77 4.38 4.28
N LYS A 14 11.05 4.55 4.62
CA LYS A 14 11.70 3.93 5.78
C LYS A 14 11.45 4.62 7.12
N LEU A 15 10.85 5.79 7.11
CA LEU A 15 10.56 6.55 8.33
C LEU A 15 9.62 5.76 9.21
N THR A 16 9.93 5.63 10.50
CA THR A 16 9.04 4.98 11.45
C THR A 16 7.75 5.78 11.62
N LYS A 17 6.61 5.13 11.50
CA LYS A 17 5.29 5.79 11.56
C LYS A 17 4.40 5.12 12.60
N GLN A 18 3.49 5.88 13.16
CA GLN A 18 2.46 5.42 14.08
C GLN A 18 1.10 5.56 13.38
N SER A 19 0.27 4.51 13.42
CA SER A 19 -1.13 4.62 12.99
C SER A 19 -1.87 5.64 13.86
N LEU A 20 -2.73 6.45 13.25
CA LEU A 20 -3.61 7.40 13.97
C LEU A 20 -5.02 6.82 14.22
N ILE A 21 -5.19 5.53 14.00
CA ILE A 21 -6.39 4.77 14.34
C ILE A 21 -6.01 3.54 15.15
N ASP A 22 -6.91 3.12 16.04
CA ASP A 22 -6.75 1.90 16.83
C ASP A 22 -7.27 0.66 16.11
N ILE A 23 -8.29 0.82 15.25
CA ILE A 23 -8.98 -0.29 14.59
C ILE A 23 -9.14 0.02 13.10
N LEU A 24 -8.68 -0.90 12.26
CA LEU A 24 -8.87 -0.88 10.81
C LEU A 24 -9.76 -2.06 10.41
N SER A 25 -10.92 -1.76 9.82
CA SER A 25 -11.80 -2.79 9.26
C SER A 25 -11.55 -2.97 7.77
N SER A 26 -11.69 -4.19 7.25
CA SER A 26 -11.60 -4.43 5.81
C SER A 26 -12.63 -3.64 5.01
N PRO A 27 -12.28 -3.11 3.82
CA PRO A 27 -13.24 -2.43 2.98
C PRO A 27 -14.29 -3.39 2.41
N ASP A 28 -15.51 -2.88 2.22
CA ASP A 28 -16.55 -3.58 1.47
C ASP A 28 -16.13 -3.82 0.00
N PRO A 29 -16.70 -4.82 -0.68
CA PRO A 29 -16.46 -5.04 -2.11
C PRO A 29 -16.75 -3.79 -2.96
N GLY A 30 -15.72 -3.26 -3.63
CA GLY A 30 -15.79 -2.05 -4.44
C GLY A 30 -15.59 -0.75 -3.68
N ALA A 31 -15.31 -0.82 -2.38
CA ALA A 31 -15.04 0.31 -1.53
C ALA A 31 -13.56 0.40 -1.13
N ASN A 32 -13.24 1.50 -0.46
CA ASN A 32 -11.94 1.79 0.11
C ASN A 32 -12.08 2.21 1.57
N VAL A 33 -11.07 1.85 2.35
CA VAL A 33 -10.83 2.42 3.68
C VAL A 33 -9.52 3.20 3.63
N GLU A 34 -9.47 4.30 4.37
CA GLU A 34 -8.28 5.15 4.47
C GLU A 34 -8.04 5.51 5.93
N PHE A 35 -6.77 5.58 6.31
CA PHE A 35 -6.37 6.08 7.61
C PHE A 35 -5.03 6.78 7.51
N ASP A 36 -4.79 7.69 8.44
CA ASP A 36 -3.54 8.44 8.49
C ASP A 36 -2.54 7.79 9.46
N ALA A 37 -1.27 7.98 9.17
CA ALA A 37 -0.15 7.61 10.01
C ALA A 37 0.84 8.79 10.07
N SER A 38 1.48 8.99 11.20
CA SER A 38 2.44 10.09 11.38
C SER A 38 3.77 9.63 11.94
N HIS A 39 4.83 10.36 11.62
CA HIS A 39 6.06 10.29 12.38
C HIS A 39 5.99 11.24 13.58
N GLU A 40 6.38 10.77 14.77
CA GLU A 40 6.23 11.50 16.03
C GLU A 40 7.05 12.79 16.07
N ASP A 41 8.32 12.74 15.62
CA ASP A 41 9.25 13.85 15.80
C ASP A 41 9.11 14.96 14.73
N THR A 42 8.87 14.57 13.47
CA THR A 42 8.81 15.53 12.34
C THR A 42 7.40 16.00 12.05
N GLY A 43 6.37 15.28 12.52
CA GLY A 43 4.98 15.52 12.14
C GLY A 43 4.68 15.20 10.67
N ASP A 44 5.57 14.48 9.97
CA ASP A 44 5.30 14.00 8.61
C ASP A 44 4.03 13.13 8.63
N LEU A 45 3.03 13.50 7.82
CA LEU A 45 1.74 12.83 7.74
C LEU A 45 1.60 12.04 6.44
N PHE A 46 1.13 10.81 6.57
CA PHE A 46 0.93 9.87 5.49
C PHE A 46 -0.49 9.31 5.53
N THR A 47 -1.07 9.03 4.37
CA THR A 47 -2.37 8.37 4.27
C THR A 47 -2.17 7.00 3.65
N VAL A 48 -2.63 5.96 4.33
CA VAL A 48 -2.75 4.61 3.82
C VAL A 48 -4.17 4.40 3.30
N LYS A 49 -4.29 3.85 2.10
CA LYS A 49 -5.53 3.50 1.44
C LYS A 49 -5.54 2.03 1.10
N ILE A 50 -6.64 1.35 1.37
CA ILE A 50 -6.86 -0.03 1.00
C ILE A 50 -8.16 -0.14 0.23
N TYR A 51 -8.12 -0.73 -0.96
CA TYR A 51 -9.27 -0.95 -1.83
C TYR A 51 -9.50 -2.46 -2.01
N ARG A 52 -10.77 -2.88 -2.00
CA ARG A 52 -11.20 -4.25 -2.34
C ARG A 52 -11.97 -4.25 -3.65
N GLY A 53 -11.62 -5.16 -4.54
CA GLY A 53 -12.28 -5.32 -5.84
C GLY A 53 -13.75 -5.70 -5.72
N LYS A 54 -14.61 -5.01 -6.47
CA LYS A 54 -16.05 -5.35 -6.56
C LYS A 54 -16.30 -6.66 -7.32
N ILE A 55 -15.71 -6.77 -8.51
CA ILE A 55 -15.93 -7.89 -9.44
C ILE A 55 -14.96 -9.03 -9.13
N ASN A 56 -13.66 -8.72 -9.13
CA ASN A 56 -12.65 -9.66 -8.68
C ASN A 56 -12.50 -9.53 -7.16
N LYS A 57 -13.13 -10.45 -6.43
CA LYS A 57 -13.08 -10.49 -4.96
C LYS A 57 -11.67 -10.73 -4.40
N ASN A 58 -10.77 -11.28 -5.23
CA ASN A 58 -9.38 -11.56 -4.87
C ASN A 58 -8.47 -10.34 -5.11
N LYS A 59 -9.01 -9.23 -5.64
CA LYS A 59 -8.24 -8.02 -5.89
C LYS A 59 -8.21 -7.14 -4.64
N TYR A 60 -7.01 -6.85 -4.15
CA TYR A 60 -6.76 -5.77 -3.20
C TYR A 60 -5.67 -4.83 -3.71
N ASN A 61 -5.84 -3.54 -3.46
CA ASN A 61 -4.81 -2.55 -3.70
C ASN A 61 -4.55 -1.78 -2.41
N TYR A 62 -3.30 -1.79 -1.96
CA TYR A 62 -2.81 -1.00 -0.84
C TYR A 62 -1.96 0.13 -1.41
N GLY A 63 -2.09 1.34 -0.87
CA GLY A 63 -1.30 2.48 -1.29
C GLY A 63 -1.02 3.41 -0.13
N ALA A 64 0.22 3.89 -0.04
CA ALA A 64 0.64 4.85 0.96
C ALA A 64 1.17 6.11 0.28
N ARG A 65 0.69 7.26 0.71
CA ARG A 65 1.03 8.56 0.12
C ARG A 65 1.33 9.60 1.18
N ILE A 66 2.10 10.61 0.81
CA ILE A 66 2.28 11.81 1.63
C ILE A 66 0.94 12.56 1.67
N SER A 67 0.36 12.80 2.85
CA SER A 67 -0.98 13.39 2.96
C SER A 67 -1.03 14.82 2.40
N LYS A 68 0.03 15.59 2.61
CA LYS A 68 0.11 17.01 2.20
C LYS A 68 -0.03 17.23 0.69
N ASN A 69 0.52 16.33 -0.12
CA ASN A 69 0.65 16.55 -1.56
C ASN A 69 0.22 15.35 -2.42
N GLY A 70 -0.17 14.24 -1.80
CA GLY A 70 -0.70 13.06 -2.48
C GLY A 70 0.32 12.24 -3.25
N ILE A 71 1.62 12.53 -3.14
CA ILE A 71 2.66 11.71 -3.79
C ILE A 71 2.63 10.31 -3.18
N ILE A 72 2.35 9.32 -4.02
CA ILE A 72 2.35 7.89 -3.65
C ILE A 72 3.79 7.43 -3.51
N LEU A 73 4.09 6.78 -2.39
CA LEU A 73 5.42 6.29 -2.04
C LEU A 73 5.55 4.77 -2.22
N LEU A 74 4.49 4.04 -1.90
CA LEU A 74 4.46 2.58 -1.93
C LEU A 74 3.05 2.10 -2.30
N GLU A 75 2.95 1.12 -3.19
CA GLU A 75 1.73 0.37 -3.44
C GLU A 75 1.98 -1.13 -3.44
N LEU A 76 0.98 -1.90 -3.01
CA LEU A 76 0.91 -3.34 -3.20
C LEU A 76 -0.37 -3.67 -3.94
N HIS A 77 -0.24 -4.31 -5.09
CA HIS A 77 -1.36 -4.84 -5.85
C HIS A 77 -1.42 -6.35 -5.68
N ILE A 78 -2.47 -6.85 -5.03
CA ILE A 78 -2.77 -8.27 -4.90
C ILE A 78 -3.79 -8.65 -5.96
N ASN A 79 -3.37 -9.42 -6.96
CA ASN A 79 -4.23 -9.99 -7.99
C ASN A 79 -3.44 -11.00 -8.84
N ALA A 80 -3.69 -12.29 -8.63
CA ALA A 80 -2.98 -13.38 -9.31
C ALA A 80 -3.05 -13.33 -10.85
N GLY A 81 -4.12 -12.75 -11.42
CA GLY A 81 -4.30 -12.67 -12.87
C GLY A 81 -3.73 -11.40 -13.52
N ASN A 82 -3.13 -10.49 -12.76
CA ASN A 82 -2.68 -9.22 -13.30
C ASN A 82 -1.36 -9.36 -14.07
N ILE A 83 -1.21 -8.60 -15.16
CA ILE A 83 0.03 -8.46 -15.90
C ILE A 83 0.38 -6.98 -15.93
N HIS A 84 1.48 -6.61 -15.30
CA HIS A 84 2.04 -5.26 -15.37
C HIS A 84 3.23 -5.25 -16.33
N VAL A 85 3.32 -4.21 -17.17
CA VAL A 85 4.47 -4.01 -18.06
C VAL A 85 5.22 -2.77 -17.59
N ASN A 86 6.44 -2.97 -17.11
CA ASN A 86 7.30 -1.88 -16.70
C ASN A 86 7.68 -1.01 -17.91
N PRO A 87 8.04 0.27 -17.70
CA PRO A 87 8.52 1.17 -18.75
C PRO A 87 9.68 0.61 -19.59
N ASN A 88 10.52 -0.27 -19.02
CA ASN A 88 11.62 -0.95 -19.72
C ASN A 88 11.16 -2.17 -20.54
N GLY A 89 9.86 -2.48 -20.59
CA GLY A 89 9.27 -3.62 -21.29
C GLY A 89 9.20 -4.92 -20.47
N GLN A 90 9.77 -4.97 -19.27
CA GLN A 90 9.70 -6.16 -18.41
C GLN A 90 8.26 -6.42 -17.98
N LYS A 91 7.84 -7.69 -18.06
CA LYS A 91 6.50 -8.13 -17.63
C LYS A 91 6.57 -8.71 -16.22
N ILE A 92 5.69 -8.23 -15.34
CA ILE A 92 5.46 -8.77 -13.99
C ILE A 92 4.07 -9.37 -13.97
N THR A 93 3.96 -10.61 -13.50
CA THR A 93 2.69 -11.35 -13.41
C THR A 93 2.32 -11.61 -11.97
N GLY A 94 1.04 -11.56 -11.66
CA GLY A 94 0.53 -11.78 -10.31
C GLY A 94 0.66 -10.53 -9.42
N SER A 95 0.70 -10.78 -8.11
CA SER A 95 0.82 -9.74 -7.09
C SER A 95 2.19 -9.04 -7.19
N HIS A 96 2.20 -7.73 -6.98
CA HIS A 96 3.41 -6.93 -7.16
C HIS A 96 3.38 -5.64 -6.35
N TRP A 97 4.59 -5.19 -6.00
CA TRP A 97 4.85 -3.91 -5.35
C TRP A 97 5.12 -2.82 -6.38
N HIS A 98 4.84 -1.58 -6.01
CA HIS A 98 5.40 -0.40 -6.64
C HIS A 98 6.07 0.46 -5.59
N TYR A 99 7.31 0.86 -5.83
CA TYR A 99 8.03 1.82 -5.00
C TYR A 99 8.23 3.10 -5.81
N TYR A 100 8.02 4.25 -5.18
CA TYR A 100 8.32 5.52 -5.82
C TYR A 100 9.80 5.60 -6.18
N THR A 101 10.10 5.97 -7.43
CA THR A 101 11.42 6.41 -7.85
C THR A 101 11.34 7.81 -8.44
N GLN A 102 12.43 8.57 -8.36
CA GLN A 102 12.49 9.93 -8.91
C GLN A 102 12.26 9.94 -10.43
N GLU A 103 12.75 8.93 -11.14
CA GLU A 103 12.73 8.86 -12.61
C GLU A 103 11.36 8.45 -13.14
N ASN A 104 10.67 7.52 -12.47
CA ASN A 104 9.46 6.88 -12.99
C ASN A 104 8.24 7.04 -12.09
N GLY A 105 8.36 7.69 -10.93
CA GLY A 105 7.32 7.70 -9.90
C GLY A 105 6.97 6.28 -9.49
N ILE A 106 5.68 5.94 -9.52
CA ILE A 106 5.13 4.63 -9.12
C ILE A 106 4.98 3.64 -10.29
N LYS A 107 5.56 3.92 -11.47
CA LYS A 107 5.30 3.11 -12.68
C LYS A 107 6.00 1.74 -12.71
N ASN A 108 7.07 1.59 -11.92
CA ASN A 108 7.86 0.37 -11.88
C ASN A 108 7.26 -0.61 -10.87
N ALA A 109 6.86 -1.78 -11.36
CA ALA A 109 6.45 -2.90 -10.54
C ALA A 109 7.62 -3.85 -10.25
N PHE A 110 7.57 -4.44 -9.07
CA PHE A 110 8.45 -5.50 -8.61
C PHE A 110 7.60 -6.69 -8.15
N PRO A 111 7.98 -7.94 -8.44
CA PRO A 111 7.18 -9.09 -8.03
C PRO A 111 7.02 -9.10 -6.50
N ALA A 112 5.83 -9.44 -6.03
CA ALA A 112 5.61 -9.80 -4.64
C ALA A 112 5.70 -11.32 -4.49
N ASP A 113 5.85 -11.78 -3.24
CA ASP A 113 5.71 -13.20 -2.92
C ASP A 113 4.29 -13.70 -3.27
N ASP A 114 4.09 -15.03 -3.20
CA ASP A 114 2.78 -15.63 -3.41
C ASP A 114 1.84 -15.29 -2.24
N LEU A 115 1.03 -14.24 -2.42
CA LEU A 115 0.09 -13.72 -1.43
C LEU A 115 -1.31 -14.32 -1.64
N ASP A 116 -1.84 -14.98 -0.60
CA ASP A 116 -3.23 -15.41 -0.60
C ASP A 116 -4.16 -14.20 -0.42
N SER A 117 -4.95 -13.89 -1.45
CA SER A 117 -5.91 -12.79 -1.42
C SER A 117 -6.99 -12.91 -0.34
N ASN A 118 -7.22 -14.11 0.20
CA ASN A 118 -8.19 -14.31 1.28
C ASN A 118 -7.62 -13.90 2.65
N ASP A 119 -6.29 -13.79 2.80
CA ASP A 119 -5.65 -13.43 4.06
C ASP A 119 -5.47 -11.91 4.18
N PHE A 120 -6.60 -11.21 4.30
CA PHE A 120 -6.61 -9.74 4.41
C PHE A 120 -5.74 -9.23 5.56
N VAL A 121 -5.80 -9.88 6.73
CA VAL A 121 -5.05 -9.45 7.92
C VAL A 121 -3.55 -9.53 7.67
N LYS A 122 -3.05 -10.69 7.22
CA LYS A 122 -1.63 -10.88 6.95
C LYS A 122 -1.12 -9.95 5.87
N ASN A 123 -1.86 -9.80 4.77
CA ASN A 123 -1.48 -8.92 3.67
C ASN A 123 -1.44 -7.44 4.08
N THR A 124 -2.38 -7.03 4.94
CA THR A 124 -2.36 -5.67 5.47
C THR A 124 -1.16 -5.47 6.38
N LEU A 125 -0.88 -6.38 7.32
CA LEU A 125 0.31 -6.30 8.19
C LEU A 125 1.61 -6.24 7.38
N LEU A 126 1.74 -7.06 6.33
CA LEU A 126 2.87 -7.04 5.41
C LEU A 126 3.07 -5.65 4.79
N PHE A 127 1.98 -5.03 4.30
CA PHE A 127 2.05 -3.69 3.73
C PHE A 127 2.44 -2.62 4.77
N LEU A 128 1.89 -2.71 5.98
CA LEU A 128 2.19 -1.76 7.06
C LEU A 128 3.65 -1.88 7.51
N GLU A 129 4.17 -3.10 7.62
CA GLU A 129 5.57 -3.37 7.95
C GLU A 129 6.51 -2.81 6.87
N GLU A 130 6.22 -3.07 5.59
CA GLU A 130 7.02 -2.56 4.47
C GLU A 130 7.03 -1.01 4.45
N PHE A 131 5.91 -0.38 4.82
CA PHE A 131 5.82 1.07 4.98
C PHE A 131 6.30 1.61 6.34
N HIS A 132 6.90 0.75 7.16
CA HIS A 132 7.48 1.06 8.48
C HIS A 132 6.50 1.68 9.48
N ILE A 133 5.23 1.26 9.45
CA ILE A 133 4.25 1.57 10.49
C ILE A 133 4.46 0.59 11.65
N VAL A 134 5.02 1.06 12.76
CA VAL A 134 5.45 0.19 13.87
C VAL A 134 4.36 -0.03 14.93
N ASN A 135 3.47 0.94 15.09
CA ASN A 135 2.25 0.75 15.88
C ASN A 135 1.10 0.61 14.91
N THR A 136 0.75 -0.65 14.66
CA THR A 136 -0.29 -1.04 13.72
C THR A 136 -1.65 -1.02 14.41
N PRO A 137 -2.73 -0.62 13.71
CA PRO A 137 -4.06 -0.78 14.25
C PRO A 137 -4.40 -2.27 14.41
N THR A 138 -5.34 -2.58 15.30
CA THR A 138 -6.00 -3.88 15.30
C THR A 138 -6.77 -4.04 13.99
N ILE A 139 -6.49 -5.11 13.25
CA ILE A 139 -7.08 -5.33 11.93
C ILE A 139 -8.24 -6.30 12.04
N ASN A 140 -9.43 -5.81 11.75
CA ASN A 140 -10.65 -6.60 11.71
C ASN A 140 -10.99 -6.95 10.27
N HIS A 141 -11.02 -8.24 9.96
CA HIS A 141 -11.55 -8.72 8.69
C HIS A 141 -13.01 -9.09 8.86
N GLN A 142 -13.90 -8.38 8.15
CA GLN A 142 -15.29 -8.78 8.09
C GLN A 142 -15.40 -9.95 7.11
N ILE A 143 -15.60 -11.15 7.66
CA ILE A 143 -15.88 -12.33 6.86
C ILE A 143 -17.32 -12.21 6.37
N ASP A 144 -17.50 -12.17 5.06
CA ASP A 144 -18.83 -12.25 4.47
C ASP A 144 -19.40 -13.65 4.79
N LEU A 145 -20.41 -13.72 5.68
CA LEU A 145 -21.19 -14.93 5.89
C LEU A 145 -22.07 -15.16 4.65
N PHE A 146 -21.64 -16.04 3.76
CA PHE A 146 -22.46 -16.56 2.66
C PHE A 146 -22.77 -18.04 2.90
#